data_AF-A0A7S0FVC1-F1
#
_entry.id   AF-A0A7S0FVC1-F1
#
_cell.length_a   1.000
_cell.length_b   1.000
_cell.length_c   1.000
_cell.angle_alpha   90.00
_cell.angle_beta   90.00
_cell.angle_gamma   90.00
#
_symmetry.space_group_name_H-M   'P 1'
#
loop_
_entity.id
_entity.type
_entity.pdbx_description
1 polymer ?
#
loop_
_entity_poly.entity_id
_entity_poly.type
_entity_poly.pdbx_seq_one_letter_code
_entity_poly.pdbx_strand_id
1 'polypeptide(L)'
;MALWYCLLRGGLSADIAGVLIALCIPMRSAQGADLVGHLIKRWSVACGLLILPIFALANCAVPLSGAATVSSTAAGPLAQLAVPAGVSLGLIVGKPLGIFGFSYLAIKLGLASMPPGMTKRDLAIVGVLGSIGFTMCLFLIENALAGSSAQMAKLAVFLASTTGALTGAALMASQPRRLEPAAALAASAA
;
A
#
# COMPACT_ATOMS: atom_id res chain seq x y z
N MET A 1 -21.81 4.72 13.60
CA MET A 1 -22.00 3.54 14.47
C MET A 1 -23.15 2.65 14.03
N ALA A 2 -24.36 3.18 13.80
CA ALA A 2 -25.49 2.38 13.29
C ALA A 2 -25.18 1.69 11.94
N LEU A 3 -24.63 2.41 10.95
CA LEU A 3 -24.27 1.86 9.65
C LEU A 3 -23.23 0.72 9.76
N TRP A 4 -22.16 0.94 10.53
CA TRP A 4 -21.13 -0.06 10.78
C TRP A 4 -21.71 -1.33 11.41
N TYR A 5 -22.59 -1.19 12.41
CA TYR A 5 -23.24 -2.33 13.05
C TYR A 5 -24.15 -3.11 12.09
N CYS A 6 -24.87 -2.41 11.21
CA CYS A 6 -25.71 -3.05 10.18
C CYS A 6 -24.87 -3.83 9.16
N LEU A 7 -23.75 -3.27 8.68
CA LEU A 7 -22.86 -3.97 7.75
C LEU A 7 -22.19 -5.19 8.40
N LEU A 8 -21.80 -5.09 9.67
CA LEU A 8 -21.21 -6.20 10.42
C LEU A 8 -22.19 -7.38 10.55
N ARG A 9 -23.49 -7.10 10.77
CA ARG A 9 -24.55 -8.13 10.75
C ARG A 9 -24.84 -8.66 9.35
N GLY A 10 -24.61 -7.85 8.31
CA GLY A 10 -24.73 -8.23 6.91
C GLY A 10 -23.55 -9.02 6.34
N GLY A 11 -22.52 -9.31 7.15
CA GLY A 11 -21.33 -10.06 6.72
C GLY A 11 -20.35 -9.25 5.86
N LEU A 12 -20.52 -7.93 5.79
CA LEU A 12 -19.58 -7.03 5.08
C LEU A 12 -18.50 -6.55 6.04
N SER A 13 -17.27 -6.42 5.52
CA SER A 13 -16.14 -5.89 6.27
C SER A 13 -16.41 -4.43 6.69
N ALA A 14 -15.97 -4.09 7.90
CA ALA A 14 -16.12 -2.77 8.52
C ALA A 14 -15.61 -1.61 7.64
N ASP A 15 -14.64 -1.87 6.78
CA ASP A 15 -13.93 -0.87 5.99
C ASP A 15 -14.83 -0.24 4.92
N ILE A 16 -15.78 -1.03 4.39
CA ILE A 16 -16.77 -0.55 3.41
C ILE A 16 -17.66 0.52 4.04
N ALA A 17 -18.03 0.37 5.31
CA ALA A 17 -18.82 1.39 6.01
C ALA A 17 -18.06 2.73 6.08
N GLY A 18 -16.74 2.69 6.29
CA GLY A 18 -15.90 3.89 6.27
C GLY A 18 -15.89 4.60 4.92
N VAL A 19 -15.72 3.83 3.83
CA VAL A 19 -15.76 4.37 2.46
C VAL A 19 -17.13 4.96 2.13
N LEU A 20 -18.22 4.28 2.50
CA LEU A 20 -19.58 4.78 2.27
C LEU A 20 -19.85 6.08 3.03
N ILE A 21 -19.43 6.17 4.29
CA ILE A 21 -19.55 7.41 5.06
C ILE A 21 -18.75 8.52 4.39
N ALA A 22 -17.52 8.24 3.94
CA ALA A 22 -16.69 9.22 3.27
C ALA A 22 -17.34 9.76 1.97
N LEU A 23 -18.00 8.89 1.19
CA LEU A 23 -18.76 9.30 0.00
C LEU A 23 -20.01 10.13 0.33
N CYS A 24 -20.58 9.96 1.53
CA CYS A 24 -21.72 10.75 1.99
C CYS A 24 -21.34 12.13 2.57
N ILE A 25 -20.06 12.41 2.79
CA ILE A 25 -19.64 13.72 3.30
C ILE A 25 -19.68 14.76 2.17
N PRO A 26 -20.43 15.87 2.31
CA PRO A 26 -20.54 16.89 1.28
C PRO A 26 -19.21 17.63 1.09
N MET A 27 -18.81 17.81 -0.18
CA MET A 27 -17.55 18.47 -0.55
C MET A 27 -17.51 19.98 -0.29
N ARG A 28 -18.66 20.66 -0.21
CA ARG A 28 -18.74 22.10 0.09
C ARG A 28 -19.69 22.34 1.24
N SER A 29 -19.26 23.16 2.20
CA SER A 29 -20.15 23.73 3.20
C SER A 29 -21.04 24.80 2.56
N ALA A 30 -22.24 25.03 3.12
CA ALA A 30 -23.17 26.09 2.71
C ALA A 30 -22.55 27.50 2.77
N GLN A 31 -21.44 27.68 3.49
CA GLN A 31 -20.70 28.94 3.65
C GLN A 31 -19.47 29.05 2.72
N GLY A 32 -19.29 28.13 1.76
CA GLY A 32 -18.17 28.16 0.81
C GLY A 32 -16.82 27.69 1.37
N ALA A 33 -16.75 27.32 2.65
CA ALA A 33 -15.56 26.75 3.27
C ALA A 33 -15.31 25.30 2.82
N ASP A 34 -14.06 24.97 2.53
CA ASP A 34 -13.60 23.61 2.20
C ASP A 34 -13.52 22.75 3.48
N LEU A 35 -14.68 22.22 3.86
CA LEU A 35 -14.84 21.40 5.06
C LEU A 35 -14.09 20.07 4.94
N VAL A 36 -14.08 19.48 3.74
CA VAL A 36 -13.43 18.18 3.48
C VAL A 36 -11.92 18.31 3.56
N GLY A 37 -11.33 19.35 2.98
CA GLY A 37 -9.89 19.60 3.08
C GLY A 37 -9.41 19.69 4.52
N HIS A 38 -10.13 20.41 5.38
CA HIS A 38 -9.81 20.53 6.81
C HIS A 38 -9.95 19.22 7.57
N LEU A 39 -11.03 18.47 7.31
CA LEU A 39 -11.26 17.16 7.94
C LEU A 39 -10.18 16.15 7.54
N ILE A 40 -9.85 16.07 6.25
CA ILE A 40 -8.78 15.19 5.75
C ILE A 40 -7.46 15.56 6.39
N LYS A 41 -7.09 16.84 6.44
CA LYS A 41 -5.81 17.26 7.03
C LYS A 41 -5.73 16.89 8.51
N ARG A 42 -6.81 17.08 9.27
CA ARG A 42 -6.86 16.74 10.70
C ARG A 42 -6.80 15.23 10.94
N TRP A 43 -7.58 14.47 10.18
CA TRP A 43 -7.68 13.01 10.36
C TRP A 43 -6.49 12.27 9.77
N SER A 44 -5.92 12.73 8.65
CA SER A 44 -4.74 12.11 8.03
C SER A 44 -3.54 12.08 8.97
N VAL A 45 -3.35 13.13 9.78
CA VAL A 45 -2.28 13.17 10.78
C VAL A 45 -2.52 12.12 11.86
N ALA A 46 -3.75 12.04 12.39
CA ALA A 46 -4.11 11.03 13.39
C ALA A 46 -4.00 9.59 12.83
N CYS A 47 -4.46 9.37 11.60
CA CYS A 47 -4.38 8.08 10.92
C CYS A 47 -2.92 7.66 10.69
N GLY A 48 -2.09 8.57 10.20
CA GLY A 48 -0.68 8.28 9.89
C GLY A 48 0.19 8.06 11.13
N LEU A 49 -0.05 8.81 12.21
CA LEU A 49 0.80 8.78 13.41
C LEU A 49 0.33 7.81 14.49
N LEU A 50 -0.97 7.47 14.54
CA LEU A 50 -1.54 6.66 15.61
C LEU A 50 -2.17 5.38 15.10
N ILE A 51 -3.09 5.47 14.13
CA ILE A 51 -3.84 4.29 13.66
C ILE A 51 -2.93 3.33 12.89
N LEU A 52 -2.13 3.84 11.94
CA LEU A 52 -1.28 3.01 11.10
C LEU A 52 -0.18 2.30 11.88
N PRO A 53 0.55 2.93 12.82
CA PRO A 53 1.55 2.23 13.63
C PRO A 53 0.93 1.18 14.57
N ILE A 54 -0.20 1.49 15.21
CA ILE A 54 -0.90 0.52 16.08
C ILE A 54 -1.38 -0.68 15.25
N PHE A 55 -1.98 -0.43 14.08
CA PHE A 55 -2.43 -1.48 13.17
C PHE A 55 -1.27 -2.37 12.71
N ALA A 56 -0.16 -1.74 12.31
CA ALA A 56 1.04 -2.46 11.89
C ALA A 56 1.60 -3.31 13.03
N LEU A 57 1.72 -2.76 14.24
CA LEU A 57 2.25 -3.49 15.40
C LEU A 57 1.36 -4.69 15.77
N ALA A 58 0.04 -4.51 15.79
CA ALA A 58 -0.91 -5.57 16.11
C ALA A 58 -0.90 -6.71 15.09
N ASN A 59 -0.79 -6.38 13.80
CA ASN A 59 -0.85 -7.38 12.72
C ASN A 59 0.50 -7.97 12.33
N CYS A 60 1.61 -7.29 12.63
CA CYS A 60 2.97 -7.74 12.33
C CYS A 60 3.59 -8.60 13.45
N ALA A 61 2.91 -8.75 14.59
CA ALA A 61 3.32 -9.63 15.68
C ALA A 61 3.17 -11.11 15.28
N VAL A 62 4.10 -11.59 14.45
CA VAL A 62 4.16 -13.00 14.03
C VAL A 62 5.13 -13.75 14.94
N PRO A 63 4.69 -14.80 15.64
CA PRO A 63 5.58 -15.60 16.49
C PRO A 63 6.61 -16.33 15.61
N LEU A 64 7.89 -15.97 15.77
CA LEU A 64 9.02 -16.57 15.04
C LEU A 64 9.25 -18.05 15.40
N SER A 65 8.64 -18.53 16.50
CA SER A 65 8.71 -19.93 16.92
C SER A 65 8.04 -20.90 15.95
N GLY A 66 7.06 -20.45 15.16
CA GLY A 66 6.41 -21.27 14.11
C GLY A 66 7.20 -21.36 12.80
N ALA A 67 8.19 -20.49 12.58
CA ALA A 67 9.05 -20.52 11.40
C ALA A 67 10.13 -21.61 11.48
N ALA A 68 10.46 -22.07 12.69
CA ALA A 68 11.43 -23.14 12.93
C ALA A 68 10.85 -24.55 12.75
N THR A 69 9.53 -24.70 12.79
CA THR A 69 8.85 -25.98 12.54
C THR A 69 8.47 -26.11 11.07
N VAL A 70 9.47 -26.20 10.19
CA VAL A 70 9.30 -26.86 8.89
C VAL A 70 9.27 -28.37 9.13
N SER A 71 8.42 -28.80 10.06
CA SER A 71 8.27 -30.19 10.46
C SER A 71 7.24 -30.79 9.52
N SER A 72 7.75 -31.40 8.45
CA SER A 72 7.24 -32.62 7.82
C SER A 72 5.85 -33.06 8.31
N THR A 73 4.80 -32.37 7.87
CA THR A 73 3.41 -32.85 8.00
C THR A 73 2.90 -33.24 6.62
N ALA A 74 1.98 -34.20 6.59
CA ALA A 74 1.61 -35.03 5.44
C ALA A 74 1.02 -34.31 4.22
N ALA A 75 0.84 -32.98 4.26
CA ALA A 75 0.58 -32.15 3.09
C ALA A 75 1.92 -31.58 2.62
N GLY A 76 2.44 -32.08 1.50
CA GLY A 76 3.84 -31.89 1.09
C GLY A 76 4.38 -30.45 1.19
N PRO A 77 5.70 -30.29 1.44
CA PRO A 77 6.35 -29.00 1.74
C PRO A 77 6.12 -27.88 0.70
N LEU A 78 5.75 -28.22 -0.53
CA LEU A 78 5.44 -27.24 -1.57
C LEU A 78 4.16 -26.44 -1.31
N ALA A 79 3.12 -27.05 -0.72
CA ALA A 79 1.83 -26.38 -0.54
C ALA A 79 1.89 -25.26 0.52
N GLN A 80 2.67 -25.47 1.58
CA GLN A 80 2.87 -24.46 2.63
C GLN A 80 3.75 -23.29 2.16
N LEU A 81 4.69 -23.54 1.25
CA LEU A 81 5.58 -22.50 0.72
C LEU A 81 4.98 -21.75 -0.47
N ALA A 82 3.99 -22.32 -1.16
CA ALA A 82 3.34 -21.70 -2.32
C ALA A 82 2.70 -20.35 -2.01
N VAL A 83 2.02 -20.22 -0.87
CA VAL A 83 1.33 -18.98 -0.48
C VAL A 83 2.33 -17.85 -0.19
N PRO A 84 3.33 -18.00 0.71
CA PRO A 84 4.35 -16.97 0.95
C PRO A 84 5.16 -16.62 -0.30
N ALA A 85 5.49 -17.60 -1.14
CA ALA A 85 6.21 -17.38 -2.38
C ALA A 85 5.37 -16.58 -3.39
N GLY A 86 4.08 -16.92 -3.55
CA GLY A 86 3.15 -16.19 -4.41
C GLY A 86 2.95 -14.74 -3.97
N VAL A 87 2.80 -14.50 -2.66
CA VAL A 87 2.72 -13.15 -2.09
C VAL A 87 4.01 -12.37 -2.36
N SER A 88 5.17 -12.97 -2.12
CA SER A 88 6.47 -12.32 -2.33
C SER A 88 6.69 -11.96 -3.81
N LEU A 89 6.42 -12.89 -4.72
CA LEU A 89 6.53 -12.65 -6.16
C LEU A 89 5.52 -11.61 -6.65
N GLY A 90 4.28 -11.67 -6.16
CA GLY A 90 3.25 -10.68 -6.49
C GLY A 90 3.64 -9.26 -6.08
N LEU A 91 4.25 -9.10 -4.90
CA LEU A 91 4.71 -7.79 -4.42
C LEU A 91 5.98 -7.32 -5.13
N ILE A 92 7.02 -8.15 -5.19
CA ILE A 92 8.34 -7.74 -5.70
C ILE A 92 8.33 -7.60 -7.23
N VAL A 93 7.63 -8.49 -7.93
CA VAL A 93 7.66 -8.55 -9.39
C VAL A 93 6.34 -8.07 -9.99
N GLY A 94 5.21 -8.55 -9.45
CA GLY A 94 3.89 -8.24 -9.97
C GLY A 94 3.56 -6.74 -9.90
N LYS A 95 3.75 -6.09 -8.75
CA LYS A 95 3.43 -4.66 -8.59
C LYS A 95 4.31 -3.75 -9.46
N PRO A 96 5.64 -3.87 -9.49
CA PRO A 96 6.45 -3.01 -10.35
C PRO A 96 6.16 -3.22 -11.84
N LEU A 97 6.02 -4.48 -12.29
CA LEU A 97 5.68 -4.77 -13.69
C LEU A 97 4.29 -4.25 -14.06
N GLY A 98 3.30 -4.39 -13.17
CA GLY A 98 1.96 -3.86 -13.38
C GLY A 98 1.96 -2.34 -13.48
N ILE A 99 2.53 -1.65 -12.48
CA ILE A 99 2.57 -0.19 -12.44
C ILE A 99 3.33 0.36 -13.64
N PHE A 100 4.55 -0.11 -13.88
CA PHE A 100 5.36 0.36 -15.00
C PHE A 100 4.72 -0.01 -16.34
N GLY A 101 4.27 -1.26 -16.51
CA GLY A 101 3.71 -1.77 -17.76
C GLY A 101 2.43 -1.05 -18.17
N PHE A 102 1.44 -0.96 -17.27
CA PHE A 102 0.17 -0.28 -17.58
C PHE A 102 0.36 1.22 -17.75
N SER A 103 1.20 1.87 -16.92
CA SER A 103 1.48 3.31 -17.08
C SER A 103 2.21 3.60 -18.39
N TYR A 104 3.20 2.78 -18.74
CA TYR A 104 3.93 2.92 -20.01
C TYR A 104 3.02 2.69 -21.22
N LEU A 105 2.12 1.71 -21.13
CA LEU A 105 1.15 1.42 -22.17
C LEU A 105 0.15 2.57 -22.33
N ALA A 106 -0.36 3.14 -21.23
CA ALA A 106 -1.25 4.30 -21.26
C ALA A 106 -0.58 5.53 -21.90
N ILE A 107 0.70 5.75 -21.61
CA ILE A 107 1.49 6.83 -22.25
C ILE A 107 1.67 6.55 -23.75
N LYS A 108 1.98 5.30 -24.14
CA LYS A 108 2.18 4.93 -25.54
C LYS A 108 0.90 5.03 -26.36
N LEU A 109 -0.25 4.74 -25.77
CA LEU A 109 -1.57 4.87 -26.38
C LEU A 109 -2.11 6.31 -26.41
N GLY A 110 -1.39 7.27 -25.82
CA GLY A 110 -1.82 8.67 -25.73
C GLY A 110 -2.99 8.92 -24.76
N LEU A 111 -3.32 7.93 -23.91
CA LEU A 111 -4.37 8.06 -22.88
C LEU A 111 -3.90 8.87 -21.66
N ALA A 112 -2.59 8.94 -21.45
CA ALA A 112 -1.97 9.67 -20.35
C ALA A 112 -0.71 10.40 -20.83
N SER A 113 -0.38 11.52 -20.18
CA SER A 113 0.84 12.27 -20.42
C SER A 113 1.76 12.18 -19.21
N MET A 114 3.07 12.17 -19.45
CA MET A 114 4.06 12.16 -18.39
C MET A 114 4.15 13.55 -17.74
N PRO A 115 4.18 13.67 -16.40
CA PRO A 115 4.36 14.95 -15.74
C PRO A 115 5.66 15.65 -16.16
N PRO A 116 5.69 17.00 -16.17
CA PRO A 116 6.89 17.75 -16.53
C PRO A 116 8.06 17.37 -15.61
N GLY A 117 9.22 17.10 -16.22
CA GLY A 117 10.44 16.72 -15.49
C GLY A 117 10.55 15.23 -15.13
N MET A 118 9.50 14.43 -15.33
CA MET A 118 9.52 12.99 -15.04
C MET A 118 10.10 12.20 -16.22
N THR A 119 11.04 11.30 -15.94
CA THR A 119 11.68 10.40 -16.91
C THR A 119 11.17 8.96 -16.78
N LYS A 120 11.36 8.13 -17.81
CA LYS A 120 10.99 6.69 -17.75
C LYS A 120 11.63 5.95 -16.57
N ARG A 121 12.79 6.42 -16.09
CA ARG A 121 13.46 5.88 -14.88
C ARG A 121 12.68 6.22 -13.62
N ASP A 122 12.13 7.42 -13.51
CA ASP A 122 11.30 7.83 -12.37
C ASP A 122 10.02 6.99 -12.31
N LEU A 123 9.44 6.68 -13.46
CA LEU A 123 8.30 5.77 -13.54
C LEU A 123 8.66 4.36 -13.05
N ALA A 124 9.84 3.86 -13.39
CA ALA A 124 10.32 2.56 -12.89
C ALA A 124 10.57 2.60 -11.37
N ILE A 125 11.15 3.68 -10.83
CA ILE A 125 11.36 3.86 -9.39
C ILE A 125 10.03 3.91 -8.65
N VAL A 126 9.04 4.66 -9.16
CA VAL A 126 7.69 4.70 -8.60
C VAL A 126 7.04 3.31 -8.63
N GLY A 127 7.26 2.54 -9.70
CA GLY A 127 6.83 1.14 -9.77
C GLY A 127 7.44 0.27 -8.67
N VAL A 128 8.75 0.38 -8.44
CA VAL A 128 9.45 -0.35 -7.35
C VAL A 128 8.99 0.12 -5.98
N LEU A 129 8.84 1.42 -5.73
CA LEU A 129 8.27 1.94 -4.48
C LEU A 129 6.84 1.47 -4.26
N GLY A 130 6.08 1.26 -5.34
CA GLY A 130 4.75 0.67 -5.30
C GLY A 130 4.72 -0.78 -4.81
N SER A 131 5.85 -1.50 -4.78
CA SER A 131 5.94 -2.85 -4.19
C SER A 131 5.76 -2.88 -2.67
N ILE A 132 5.84 -1.73 -2.00
CA ILE A 132 5.65 -1.60 -0.55
C ILE A 132 4.15 -1.77 -0.23
N GLY A 133 3.74 -3.03 -0.07
CA GLY A 133 2.36 -3.41 0.24
C GLY A 133 2.04 -3.45 1.74
N PHE A 134 3.06 -3.41 2.60
CA PHE A 134 3.05 -3.62 4.05
C PHE A 134 1.66 -3.66 4.70
N THR A 135 1.10 -2.52 5.12
CA THR A 135 -0.13 -2.49 5.93
C THR A 135 -1.38 -2.95 5.18
N MET A 136 -1.53 -2.57 3.91
CA MET A 136 -2.71 -2.96 3.12
C MET A 136 -2.69 -4.47 2.81
N CYS A 137 -1.51 -5.03 2.57
CA CYS A 137 -1.36 -6.47 2.37
C CYS A 137 -1.51 -7.27 3.67
N LEU A 138 -1.02 -6.77 4.80
CA LEU A 138 -1.28 -7.39 6.12
C LEU A 138 -2.78 -7.46 6.40
N PHE A 139 -3.51 -6.38 6.11
CA PHE A 139 -4.96 -6.32 6.23
C PHE A 139 -5.65 -7.38 5.35
N LEU A 140 -5.26 -7.47 4.07
CA LEU A 140 -5.82 -8.46 3.15
C LEU A 140 -5.53 -9.90 3.57
N ILE A 141 -4.33 -10.18 4.07
CA ILE A 141 -3.96 -11.53 4.53
C ILE A 141 -4.80 -11.94 5.73
N GLU A 142 -5.02 -11.04 6.70
CA GLU A 142 -5.84 -11.34 7.87
C GLU A 142 -7.30 -11.64 7.51
N ASN A 143 -7.81 -10.97 6.46
CA ASN A 143 -9.17 -11.20 6.00
C ASN A 143 -9.32 -12.43 5.08
N ALA A 144 -8.25 -12.81 4.37
CA ALA A 144 -8.30 -13.86 3.34
C ALA A 144 -7.78 -15.22 3.82
N LEU A 145 -6.88 -15.25 4.81
CA LEU A 145 -6.21 -16.47 5.27
C LEU A 145 -6.37 -16.65 6.78
N ALA A 146 -6.41 -17.91 7.22
CA ALA A 146 -6.46 -18.28 8.63
C ALA A 146 -5.32 -19.22 9.02
N GLY A 147 -4.97 -19.23 10.31
CA GLY A 147 -3.99 -20.18 10.88
C GLY A 147 -2.54 -19.91 10.48
N SER A 148 -1.76 -20.98 10.31
CA SER A 148 -0.32 -20.93 10.04
C SER A 148 0.05 -20.29 8.70
N SER A 149 -0.80 -20.46 7.67
CA SER A 149 -0.59 -19.85 6.36
C SER A 149 -0.63 -18.31 6.41
N ALA A 150 -1.49 -17.74 7.26
CA ALA A 150 -1.55 -16.29 7.46
C ALA A 150 -0.26 -15.76 8.10
N GLN A 151 0.28 -16.46 9.09
CA GLN A 151 1.54 -16.10 9.76
C GLN A 151 2.73 -16.09 8.77
N MET A 152 2.86 -17.13 7.95
CA MET A 152 3.92 -17.20 6.94
C MET A 152 3.75 -16.14 5.84
N ALA A 153 2.51 -15.86 5.42
CA ALA A 153 2.24 -14.81 4.44
C ALA A 153 2.55 -13.40 4.98
N LYS A 154 2.25 -13.11 6.26
CA LYS A 154 2.62 -11.84 6.91
C LYS A 154 4.13 -11.63 6.93
N LEU A 155 4.89 -12.69 7.23
CA LEU A 155 6.36 -12.65 7.17
C LEU A 155 6.86 -12.37 5.74
N ALA A 156 6.28 -13.03 4.74
CA ALA A 156 6.59 -12.77 3.33
C ALA A 156 6.32 -11.32 2.92
N VAL A 157 5.19 -10.73 3.34
CA VAL A 157 4.90 -9.30 3.09
C VAL A 157 5.93 -8.39 3.73
N PHE A 158 6.35 -8.68 4.96
CA PHE A 158 7.36 -7.89 5.66
C PHE A 158 8.70 -7.92 4.92
N LEU A 159 9.16 -9.12 4.52
CA LEU A 159 10.40 -9.29 3.76
C LEU A 159 10.32 -8.60 2.39
N ALA A 160 9.23 -8.83 1.64
CA ALA A 160 9.02 -8.23 0.33
C ALA A 160 8.92 -6.70 0.38
N SER A 161 8.25 -6.15 1.39
CA SER A 161 8.14 -4.69 1.54
C SER A 161 9.47 -4.07 1.93
N THR A 162 10.28 -4.76 2.75
CA THR A 162 11.63 -4.31 3.12
C THR A 162 12.57 -4.33 1.93
N THR A 163 12.56 -5.39 1.13
CA THR A 163 13.37 -5.46 -0.10
C THR A 163 12.92 -4.41 -1.13
N GLY A 164 11.61 -4.21 -1.29
CA GLY A 164 11.05 -3.14 -2.12
C GLY A 164 11.48 -1.74 -1.68
N ALA A 165 11.42 -1.46 -0.38
CA ALA A 165 11.86 -0.18 0.19
C ALA A 165 13.36 0.05 0.00
N LEU A 166 14.20 -0.96 0.26
CA LEU A 166 15.65 -0.87 0.09
C LEU A 166 16.05 -0.68 -1.38
N THR A 167 15.46 -1.48 -2.28
CA THR A 167 15.75 -1.37 -3.72
C THR A 167 15.25 -0.05 -4.30
N GLY A 168 14.04 0.39 -3.93
CA GLY A 168 13.50 1.69 -4.33
C GLY A 168 14.36 2.86 -3.82
N ALA A 169 14.76 2.82 -2.54
CA ALA A 169 15.64 3.83 -1.96
C ALA A 169 17.03 3.85 -2.62
N ALA A 170 17.62 2.68 -2.92
CA ALA A 170 18.91 2.58 -3.62
C ALA A 170 18.83 3.16 -5.04
N LEU A 171 17.78 2.85 -5.79
CA LEU A 171 17.56 3.41 -7.13
C LEU A 171 17.39 4.93 -7.07
N MET A 172 16.63 5.43 -6.09
CA MET A 172 16.44 6.87 -5.90
C MET A 172 17.74 7.59 -5.51
N ALA A 173 18.55 6.98 -4.64
CA ALA A 173 19.84 7.52 -4.23
C ALA A 173 20.85 7.58 -5.39
N SER A 174 20.76 6.66 -6.34
CA SER A 174 21.62 6.65 -7.54
C SER A 174 21.27 7.74 -8.56
N GLN A 175 20.11 8.40 -8.43
CA GLN A 175 19.73 9.45 -9.34
C GLN A 175 20.45 10.77 -9.02
N PRO A 176 20.95 11.48 -10.04
CA PRO A 176 21.46 12.83 -9.84
C PRO A 176 20.32 13.71 -9.33
N ARG A 177 20.54 14.42 -8.21
CA ARG A 177 19.58 15.38 -7.67
C ARG A 177 19.30 16.44 -8.73
N ARG A 178 18.16 16.31 -9.41
CA ARG A 178 17.63 17.35 -10.27
C ARG A 178 17.04 18.40 -9.35
N LEU A 179 17.89 19.33 -8.90
CA LEU A 179 17.44 20.53 -8.21
C LEU A 179 16.52 21.25 -9.20
N GLU A 180 15.24 21.39 -8.84
CA GLU A 180 14.39 22.37 -9.52
C GLU A 180 15.11 23.72 -9.44
N PRO A 181 15.33 24.42 -10.57
CA PRO A 181 15.86 25.77 -10.52
C PRO A 181 14.92 26.62 -9.66
N ALA A 182 15.47 27.36 -8.70
CA ALA A 182 14.74 28.14 -7.69
C ALA A 182 13.64 29.06 -8.25
N ALA A 183 13.64 29.34 -9.56
CA ALA A 183 12.59 30.05 -10.28
C ALA A 183 11.22 29.32 -10.30
N ALA A 184 11.19 27.98 -10.26
CA ALA A 184 9.93 27.20 -10.28
C ALA A 184 9.19 27.25 -8.92
N LEU A 185 9.94 27.31 -7.81
CA LEU A 185 9.39 27.50 -6.46
C LEU A 185 8.76 28.89 -6.27
N ALA A 186 9.24 29.92 -6.98
CA ALA A 186 8.66 31.26 -6.95
C ALA A 186 7.36 31.38 -7.77
N ALA A 187 7.19 30.57 -8.82
CA ALA A 187 6.01 30.59 -9.69
C ALA A 187 4.82 29.77 -9.16
N SER A 188 5.07 28.80 -8.27
CA SER A 188 4.01 28.00 -7.61
C SER A 188 3.45 28.66 -6.34
N ALA A 189 4.14 29.69 -5.84
CA ALA A 189 3.75 30.48 -4.66
C ALA A 189 3.01 31.79 -5.00
N ALA A 190 2.73 32.05 -6.29
CA ALA A 190 2.01 33.21 -6.82
C ALA A 190 0.70 32.76 -7.49
#